data_AF-A0A8K1LEQ8-F1
#
_entry.id   AF-A0A8K1LEQ8-F1
#
_cell.length_a   1.000
_cell.length_b   1.000
_cell.length_c   1.000
_cell.angle_alpha   90.00
_cell.angle_beta   90.00
_cell.angle_gamma   90.00
#
_symmetry.space_group_name_H-M   'P 1'
#
loop_
_entity.id
_entity.type
_entity.pdbx_description
1 polymer ?
#
loop_
_entity_poly.entity_id
_entity_poly.type
_entity_poly.pdbx_seq_one_letter_code
_entity_poly.pdbx_strand_id
1 'polypeptide(L)'
;MVHWTAEEKQLITGLWGKVNVAECGGEALARLLIVYPWTQRFFASFGNLSSPTAIVGNPKVQAHGKKVLTSFSEAVKNLDSIKKCFAPLSKLHCEKLHVDPENFRWTAEEKQLITGLWGKVNVAECGGEALARLLIVYPWTQRFFASFGNLSSPTAIVGNPKVQAHGKKVLTSFSEAVKNLDSIKKCFAPLSKLHCEKLHVDPENFRLLGDTLIIVLAAHFGKDFTPDCQAAWQKLVRVVAHALAHEYH
;
A
#
# COMPACT_ATOMS: atom_id res chain seq x y z
N MET A 1 10.65 -10.54 1.22
CA MET A 1 10.36 -10.76 2.67
C MET A 1 11.52 -10.05 3.32
N VAL A 2 11.33 -9.22 4.35
CA VAL A 2 12.51 -8.50 4.88
C VAL A 2 13.52 -9.55 5.32
N HIS A 3 14.65 -9.61 4.61
CA HIS A 3 15.74 -10.52 4.87
C HIS A 3 16.83 -9.67 5.48
N TRP A 4 16.99 -9.79 6.79
CA TRP A 4 18.06 -9.10 7.49
C TRP A 4 19.36 -9.89 7.36
N THR A 5 20.46 -9.20 7.05
CA THR A 5 21.80 -9.78 7.17
C THR A 5 22.13 -10.05 8.64
N ALA A 6 23.21 -10.80 8.89
CA ALA A 6 23.65 -11.06 10.26
C ALA A 6 24.00 -9.76 11.00
N GLU A 7 24.63 -8.82 10.29
CA GLU A 7 25.02 -7.50 10.78
C GLU A 7 23.79 -6.67 11.14
N GLU A 8 22.76 -6.66 10.27
CA GLU A 8 21.51 -5.94 10.54
C GLU A 8 20.78 -6.51 11.77
N LYS A 9 20.73 -7.84 11.90
CA LYS A 9 20.13 -8.49 13.09
C LYS A 9 20.86 -8.12 14.37
N GLN A 10 22.20 -8.09 14.33
CA GLN A 10 23.02 -7.71 15.48
C GLN A 10 22.78 -6.24 15.86
N LEU A 11 22.73 -5.34 14.88
CA LEU A 11 22.43 -3.92 15.10
C LEU A 11 21.03 -3.72 15.70
N ILE A 12 20.00 -4.36 15.13
CA ILE A 12 18.62 -4.29 15.63
C ILE A 12 18.56 -4.77 17.08
N THR A 13 19.14 -5.94 17.37
CA THR A 13 19.11 -6.53 18.71
C THR A 13 19.88 -5.68 19.72
N GLY A 14 21.06 -5.17 19.34
CA GLY A 14 21.89 -4.33 20.19
C GLY A 14 21.27 -2.97 20.51
N LEU A 15 20.57 -2.35 19.55
CA LEU A 15 19.81 -1.12 19.77
C LEU A 15 18.58 -1.40 20.63
N TRP A 16 17.82 -2.45 20.31
CA TRP A 16 16.60 -2.79 21.04
C TRP A 16 16.87 -3.12 22.50
N GLY A 17 18.01 -3.76 22.81
CA GLY A 17 18.42 -4.04 24.18
C GLY A 17 18.60 -2.80 25.07
N LYS A 18 18.70 -1.61 24.48
CA LYS A 18 18.81 -0.32 25.20
C LYS A 18 17.46 0.39 25.37
N VAL A 19 16.39 -0.13 24.77
CA VAL A 19 15.07 0.52 24.77
C VAL A 19 14.32 0.21 26.06
N ASN A 20 13.88 1.26 26.77
CA ASN A 20 12.92 1.11 27.85
C ASN A 20 11.50 0.96 27.27
N VAL A 21 11.10 -0.28 27.01
CA VAL A 21 9.81 -0.64 26.38
C VAL A 21 8.60 -0.02 27.08
N ALA A 22 8.64 0.10 28.41
CA ALA A 22 7.51 0.63 29.18
C ALA A 22 7.33 2.14 28.97
N GLU A 23 8.43 2.89 28.93
CA GLU A 23 8.45 4.34 28.76
C GLU A 23 8.29 4.73 27.29
N CYS A 24 9.16 4.18 26.43
CA CYS A 24 9.16 4.51 25.00
C CYS A 24 7.85 4.13 24.31
N GLY A 25 7.12 3.13 24.80
CA GLY A 25 5.92 2.64 24.14
C GLY A 25 4.76 3.62 24.25
N GLY A 26 4.52 4.10 25.48
CA GLY A 26 3.52 5.12 25.73
C GLY A 26 3.85 6.45 25.07
N GLU A 27 5.12 6.86 25.10
CA GLU A 27 5.59 8.07 24.41
C GLU A 27 5.41 7.98 22.89
N ALA A 28 5.73 6.84 22.27
CA ALA A 28 5.58 6.66 20.83
C ALA A 28 4.12 6.77 20.39
N LEU A 29 3.20 6.11 21.12
CA LEU A 29 1.77 6.22 20.82
C LEU A 29 1.24 7.64 21.08
N ALA A 30 1.67 8.29 22.16
CA ALA A 30 1.30 9.67 22.43
C ALA A 30 1.75 10.62 21.31
N ARG A 31 2.99 10.49 20.83
CA ARG A 31 3.52 11.27 19.70
C ARG A 31 2.72 11.01 18.42
N LEU A 32 2.35 9.76 18.12
CA LEU A 32 1.50 9.44 16.98
C LEU A 32 0.16 10.20 17.05
N LEU A 33 -0.51 10.16 18.20
CA LEU A 33 -1.82 10.79 18.39
C LEU A 33 -1.77 12.33 18.39
N ILE A 34 -0.64 12.92 18.81
CA ILE A 34 -0.42 14.37 18.81
C ILE A 34 -0.07 14.87 17.40
N VAL A 35 0.90 14.22 16.74
CA VAL A 35 1.42 14.65 15.43
C VAL A 35 0.43 14.33 14.31
N TYR A 36 -0.31 13.22 14.44
CA TYR A 36 -1.30 12.79 13.47
C TYR A 36 -2.69 12.63 14.12
N PRO A 37 -3.37 13.74 14.46
CA PRO A 37 -4.65 13.70 15.19
C PRO A 37 -5.73 12.86 14.52
N TRP A 38 -5.70 12.70 13.19
CA TRP A 38 -6.63 11.84 12.45
C TRP A 38 -6.60 10.37 12.92
N THR A 39 -5.48 9.90 13.49
CA THR A 39 -5.34 8.54 14.02
C THR A 39 -6.15 8.33 15.30
N GLN A 40 -6.52 9.38 16.03
CA GLN A 40 -7.31 9.30 17.26
C GLN A 40 -8.69 8.64 17.03
N ARG A 41 -9.21 8.66 15.79
CA ARG A 41 -10.48 8.00 15.42
C ARG A 41 -10.49 6.49 15.72
N PHE A 42 -9.33 5.84 15.74
CA PHE A 42 -9.19 4.42 16.06
C PHE A 42 -9.19 4.15 17.57
N PHE A 43 -9.11 5.19 18.39
CA PHE A 43 -8.95 5.12 19.85
C PHE A 43 -10.08 5.82 20.59
N ALA A 44 -11.29 5.91 20.01
CA ALA A 44 -12.45 6.54 20.66
C ALA A 44 -12.74 5.99 22.07
N SER A 45 -12.44 4.70 22.31
CA SER A 45 -12.60 4.07 23.63
C SER A 45 -11.55 4.47 24.67
N PHE A 46 -10.54 5.28 24.28
CA PHE A 46 -9.46 5.71 25.17
C PHE A 46 -9.85 6.95 25.98
N GLY A 47 -11.02 7.53 25.74
CA GLY A 47 -11.51 8.70 26.48
C GLY A 47 -10.94 10.00 25.91
N ASN A 48 -10.56 10.93 26.79
CA ASN A 48 -10.09 12.24 26.35
C ASN A 48 -8.71 12.16 25.67
N LEU A 49 -8.66 12.56 24.40
CA LEU A 49 -7.45 12.71 23.59
C LEU A 49 -7.38 14.12 22.94
N SER A 50 -8.12 15.10 23.45
CA SER A 50 -8.32 16.40 22.77
C SER A 50 -7.11 17.35 22.84
N SER A 51 -6.11 17.05 23.67
CA SER A 51 -4.91 17.87 23.82
C SER A 51 -3.66 17.03 24.09
N PRO A 52 -2.45 17.55 23.84
CA PRO A 52 -1.21 16.85 24.17
C PRO A 52 -1.12 16.41 25.62
N THR A 53 -1.49 17.28 26.57
CA THR A 53 -1.50 16.94 28.00
C THR A 53 -2.48 15.81 28.32
N ALA A 54 -3.68 15.85 27.72
CA ALA A 54 -4.66 14.78 27.88
C ALA A 54 -4.14 13.45 27.32
N ILE A 55 -3.51 13.46 26.14
CA ILE A 55 -2.95 12.27 25.50
C ILE A 55 -1.80 11.68 26.31
N VAL A 56 -0.82 12.51 26.70
CA VAL A 56 0.37 12.06 27.45
C VAL A 56 -0.02 11.51 28.82
N GLY A 57 -0.97 12.16 29.51
CA GLY A 57 -1.49 11.70 30.80
C GLY A 57 -2.47 10.52 30.72
N ASN A 58 -2.85 10.04 29.53
CA ASN A 58 -3.89 9.04 29.39
C ASN A 58 -3.36 7.62 29.70
N PRO A 59 -3.86 6.94 30.75
CA PRO A 59 -3.36 5.62 31.14
C PRO A 59 -3.62 4.53 30.09
N LYS A 60 -4.67 4.67 29.26
CA LYS A 60 -4.95 3.73 28.17
C LYS A 60 -3.96 3.89 27.02
N VAL A 61 -3.54 5.14 26.72
CA VAL A 61 -2.47 5.41 25.75
C VAL A 61 -1.16 4.79 26.23
N GLN A 62 -0.79 5.01 27.50
CA GLN A 62 0.43 4.45 28.08
C GLN A 62 0.42 2.90 28.05
N ALA A 63 -0.68 2.30 28.50
CA ALA A 63 -0.83 0.84 28.52
C ALA A 63 -0.82 0.23 27.12
N HIS A 64 -1.50 0.84 26.15
CA HIS A 64 -1.53 0.32 24.78
C HIS A 64 -0.19 0.51 24.07
N GLY A 65 0.46 1.66 24.24
CA GLY A 65 1.81 1.91 23.72
C GLY A 65 2.83 0.90 24.23
N LYS A 66 2.80 0.60 25.54
CA LYS A 66 3.61 -0.48 26.13
C LYS A 66 3.29 -1.84 25.49
N LYS A 67 2.01 -2.15 25.26
CA LYS A 67 1.60 -3.40 24.60
C LYS A 67 2.17 -3.50 23.17
N VAL A 68 2.17 -2.41 22.42
CA VAL A 68 2.73 -2.35 21.06
C VAL A 68 4.23 -2.63 21.10
N LEU A 69 5.03 -1.91 21.88
CA LEU A 69 6.48 -2.15 21.90
C LEU A 69 6.86 -3.50 22.53
N THR A 70 6.05 -4.02 23.47
CA THR A 70 6.27 -5.39 23.98
C THR A 70 6.15 -6.43 22.86
N SER A 71 5.24 -6.23 21.90
CA SER A 71 5.15 -7.11 20.73
C SER A 71 6.40 -7.03 19.82
N PHE A 72 7.07 -5.87 19.79
CA PHE A 72 8.32 -5.70 19.03
C PHE A 72 9.49 -6.39 19.74
N SER A 73 9.51 -6.43 21.07
CA SER A 73 10.49 -7.27 21.79
C SER A 73 10.40 -8.74 21.42
N GLU A 74 9.19 -9.25 21.19
CA GLU A 74 9.02 -10.63 20.71
C GLU A 74 9.47 -10.77 19.24
N ALA A 75 9.18 -9.78 18.41
CA ALA A 75 9.64 -9.76 17.02
C ALA A 75 11.17 -9.74 16.89
N VAL A 76 11.88 -8.96 17.70
CA VAL A 76 13.34 -8.86 17.71
C VAL A 76 14.00 -10.18 18.13
N LYS A 77 13.34 -10.99 18.97
CA LYS A 77 13.81 -12.36 19.27
C LYS A 77 13.60 -13.34 18.12
N ASN A 78 12.71 -13.01 17.18
CA ASN A 78 12.25 -13.89 16.11
C ASN A 78 12.46 -13.25 14.72
N LEU A 79 13.57 -12.52 14.49
CA LEU A 79 13.81 -11.78 13.24
C LEU A 79 13.70 -12.67 11.99
N ASP A 80 14.17 -13.93 12.06
CA ASP A 80 14.03 -14.90 10.97
C ASP A 80 12.60 -15.40 10.70
N SER A 81 11.67 -15.14 11.62
CA SER A 81 10.31 -15.66 11.60
C SER A 81 9.28 -14.60 11.98
N ILE A 82 9.58 -13.33 11.73
CA ILE A 82 8.74 -12.19 12.14
C ILE A 82 7.29 -12.32 11.66
N LYS A 83 7.08 -12.84 10.44
CA LYS A 83 5.73 -13.09 9.91
C LYS A 83 4.94 -14.08 10.73
N LYS A 84 5.58 -15.16 11.16
CA LYS A 84 4.96 -16.17 12.02
C LYS A 84 4.67 -15.58 13.39
N CYS A 85 5.60 -14.80 13.95
CA CYS A 85 5.44 -14.07 15.22
C CYS A 85 4.21 -13.15 15.21
N PHE A 86 4.03 -12.36 14.14
CA PHE A 86 2.91 -11.41 14.03
C PHE A 86 1.63 -11.99 13.42
N ALA A 87 1.58 -13.25 12.99
CA ALA A 87 0.39 -13.81 12.33
C ALA A 87 -0.91 -13.64 13.15
N PRO A 88 -0.94 -13.87 14.48
CA PRO A 88 -2.15 -13.63 15.28
C PRO A 88 -2.53 -12.14 15.34
N LEU A 89 -1.54 -11.24 15.44
CA LEU A 89 -1.77 -9.79 15.46
C LEU A 89 -2.24 -9.28 14.11
N SER A 90 -1.70 -9.80 13.00
CA SER A 90 -2.15 -9.49 11.64
C SER A 90 -3.60 -9.92 11.44
N LYS A 91 -3.98 -11.13 11.90
CA LYS A 91 -5.37 -11.59 11.87
C LYS A 91 -6.28 -10.66 12.67
N LEU A 92 -5.87 -10.27 13.88
CA LEU A 92 -6.63 -9.32 14.70
C LEU A 92 -6.83 -7.97 13.99
N HIS A 93 -5.76 -7.41 13.42
CA HIS A 93 -5.81 -6.11 12.73
C HIS A 93 -6.67 -6.17 11.46
N CYS A 94 -6.60 -7.26 10.70
CA CYS A 94 -7.39 -7.46 9.49
C CYS A 94 -8.88 -7.73 9.80
N GLU A 95 -9.17 -8.74 10.62
CA GLU A 95 -10.53 -9.27 10.77
C GLU A 95 -11.39 -8.52 11.80
N LYS A 96 -10.77 -7.95 12.85
CA LYS A 96 -11.52 -7.30 13.94
C LYS A 96 -11.31 -5.80 14.03
N LEU A 97 -10.10 -5.32 13.77
CA LEU A 97 -9.79 -3.89 13.87
C LEU A 97 -9.92 -3.16 12.52
N HIS A 98 -10.01 -3.90 11.42
CA HIS A 98 -10.05 -3.38 10.05
C HIS A 98 -8.95 -2.33 9.76
N VAL A 99 -7.77 -2.54 10.34
CA VAL A 99 -6.56 -1.77 10.08
C VAL A 99 -5.76 -2.59 9.07
N ASP A 100 -6.00 -2.34 7.77
CA ASP A 100 -5.66 -3.29 6.69
C ASP A 100 -4.15 -3.65 6.59
N PRO A 101 -3.75 -4.92 6.85
CA PRO A 101 -2.35 -5.33 6.95
C PRO A 101 -2.04 -6.61 6.13
N GLU A 102 -1.30 -6.49 5.03
CA GLU A 102 -0.39 -7.48 4.40
C GLU A 102 -0.75 -8.99 4.24
N ASN A 103 -1.93 -9.48 4.60
CA ASN A 103 -2.38 -10.85 4.42
C ASN A 103 -3.65 -10.88 3.58
N PHE A 104 -3.49 -10.50 2.31
CA PHE A 104 -4.57 -10.45 1.33
C PHE A 104 -5.05 -11.87 1.01
N ARG A 105 -6.13 -12.30 1.66
CA ARG A 105 -6.98 -13.37 1.17
C ARG A 105 -8.14 -12.75 0.39
N TRP A 106 -8.47 -13.36 -0.74
CA TRP A 106 -9.59 -12.97 -1.57
C TRP A 106 -10.78 -13.88 -1.25
N THR A 107 -11.92 -13.27 -0.95
CA THR A 107 -13.21 -13.98 -0.91
C THR A 107 -13.63 -14.40 -2.32
N ALA A 108 -14.56 -15.35 -2.42
CA ALA A 108 -15.06 -15.78 -3.73
C ALA A 108 -15.79 -14.62 -4.44
N GLU A 109 -16.51 -13.82 -3.67
CA GLU A 109 -17.26 -12.65 -4.09
C GLU A 109 -16.31 -11.56 -4.64
N GLU A 110 -15.22 -11.24 -3.93
CA GLU A 110 -14.20 -10.30 -4.42
C GLU A 110 -13.59 -10.77 -5.74
N LYS A 111 -13.25 -12.07 -5.85
CA LYS A 111 -12.71 -12.65 -7.10
C LYS A 111 -13.69 -12.50 -8.25
N GLN A 112 -14.98 -12.78 -8.02
CA GLN A 112 -16.03 -12.64 -9.02
C GLN A 112 -16.23 -11.18 -9.45
N LEU A 113 -16.24 -10.22 -8.51
CA LEU A 113 -16.36 -8.79 -8.81
C LEU A 113 -15.17 -8.29 -9.64
N ILE A 114 -13.95 -8.69 -9.28
CA ILE A 114 -12.74 -8.34 -10.01
C ILE A 114 -12.77 -8.92 -11.43
N THR A 115 -12.93 -10.23 -11.56
CA THR A 115 -12.89 -10.91 -12.86
C THR A 115 -14.06 -10.52 -13.76
N GLY A 116 -15.24 -10.32 -13.18
CA GLY A 116 -16.45 -9.90 -13.89
C GLY A 116 -16.33 -8.50 -14.48
N LEU A 117 -15.81 -7.53 -13.72
CA LEU A 117 -15.55 -6.20 -14.28
C LEU A 117 -14.43 -6.25 -15.32
N TRP A 118 -13.34 -6.98 -15.02
CA TRP A 118 -12.18 -7.07 -15.93
C TRP A 118 -12.56 -7.60 -17.31
N GLY A 119 -13.49 -8.56 -17.40
CA GLY A 119 -14.01 -9.07 -18.67
C GLY A 119 -14.67 -8.02 -19.57
N LYS A 120 -15.02 -6.85 -19.02
CA LYS A 120 -15.60 -5.71 -19.76
C LYS A 120 -14.57 -4.60 -20.06
N VAL A 121 -13.36 -4.68 -19.50
CA VAL A 121 -12.35 -3.61 -19.62
C VAL A 121 -11.72 -3.60 -21.01
N ASN A 122 -11.78 -2.44 -21.67
CA ASN A 122 -10.94 -2.16 -22.82
C ASN A 122 -9.51 -1.82 -22.36
N VAL A 123 -8.62 -2.82 -22.39
CA VAL A 123 -7.24 -2.71 -21.87
C VAL A 123 -6.45 -1.56 -22.51
N ALA A 124 -6.63 -1.31 -23.81
CA ALA A 124 -5.87 -0.26 -24.49
C ALA A 124 -6.34 1.13 -24.05
N GLU A 125 -7.66 1.34 -24.09
CA GLU A 125 -8.30 2.62 -23.77
C GLU A 125 -8.16 2.98 -22.29
N CYS A 126 -8.58 2.09 -21.39
CA CYS A 126 -8.49 2.32 -19.95
C CYS A 126 -7.03 2.49 -19.51
N GLY A 127 -6.09 1.73 -20.10
CA GLY A 127 -4.68 1.80 -19.76
C GLY A 127 -4.04 3.13 -20.18
N GLY A 128 -4.31 3.55 -21.42
CA GLY A 128 -3.87 4.85 -21.93
C GLY A 128 -4.44 6.02 -21.14
N GLU A 129 -5.74 5.97 -20.80
CA GLU A 129 -6.40 7.01 -20.01
C GLU A 129 -5.85 7.06 -18.57
N ALA A 130 -5.64 5.92 -17.91
CA ALA A 130 -5.12 5.87 -16.55
C ALA A 130 -3.70 6.47 -16.46
N LEU A 131 -2.84 6.16 -17.43
CA LEU A 131 -1.50 6.75 -17.50
C LEU A 131 -1.56 8.25 -17.84
N ALA A 132 -2.39 8.66 -18.79
CA ALA A 132 -2.55 10.08 -19.11
C ALA A 132 -3.02 10.88 -17.87
N ARG A 133 -4.00 10.37 -17.12
CA ARG A 133 -4.48 10.99 -15.88
C ARG A 133 -3.39 11.05 -14.81
N LEU A 134 -2.56 10.01 -14.66
CA LEU A 134 -1.41 10.05 -13.75
C LEU A 134 -0.47 11.22 -14.09
N LEU A 135 -0.10 11.34 -15.37
CA LEU A 135 0.82 12.39 -15.84
C LEU A 135 0.24 13.80 -15.72
N ILE A 136 -1.08 13.96 -15.79
CA ILE A 136 -1.77 15.25 -15.65
C ILE A 136 -1.96 15.64 -14.18
N VAL A 137 -2.50 14.74 -13.37
CA VAL A 137 -2.87 15.00 -11.97
C VAL A 137 -1.64 15.03 -11.06
N TYR A 138 -0.62 14.23 -11.40
CA TYR A 138 0.61 14.09 -10.63
C TYR A 138 1.82 14.40 -11.53
N PRO A 139 2.04 15.68 -11.91
CA PRO A 139 2.96 16.05 -12.99
C PRO A 139 4.43 15.69 -12.72
N TRP A 140 4.83 15.52 -11.46
CA TRP A 140 6.18 15.02 -11.13
C TRP A 140 6.46 13.63 -11.70
N THR A 141 5.43 12.83 -11.98
CA THR A 141 5.57 11.50 -12.60
C THR A 141 6.06 11.57 -14.05
N GLN A 142 5.92 12.71 -14.72
CA GLN A 142 6.41 12.92 -16.08
C GLN A 142 7.92 12.76 -16.21
N ARG A 143 8.69 12.97 -15.12
CA ARG A 143 10.15 12.80 -15.10
C ARG A 143 10.61 11.41 -15.54
N PHE A 144 9.79 10.38 -15.33
CA PHE A 144 10.08 8.99 -15.71
C PHE A 144 9.87 8.73 -17.21
N PHE A 145 9.29 9.68 -17.94
CA PHE A 145 8.85 9.53 -19.33
C PHE A 145 9.45 10.59 -20.25
N ALA A 146 10.64 11.12 -19.95
CA ALA A 146 11.29 12.16 -20.75
C ALA A 146 11.46 11.78 -22.25
N SER A 147 11.60 10.48 -22.56
CA SER A 147 11.71 9.98 -23.93
C SER A 147 10.38 9.91 -24.70
N PHE A 148 9.25 10.26 -24.05
CA PHE A 148 7.92 10.19 -24.66
C PHE A 148 7.60 11.41 -25.54
N GLY A 149 8.49 12.41 -25.58
CA GLY A 149 8.29 13.62 -26.36
C GLY A 149 7.45 14.65 -25.59
N ASN A 150 6.55 15.34 -26.29
CA ASN A 150 5.77 16.43 -25.70
C ASN A 150 4.75 15.91 -24.66
N LEU A 151 4.92 16.33 -23.40
CA LEU A 151 4.01 16.10 -22.28
C LEU A 151 3.59 17.42 -21.59
N SER A 152 3.79 18.57 -22.25
CA SER A 152 3.67 19.91 -21.63
C SER A 152 2.26 20.35 -21.27
N SER A 153 1.22 19.70 -21.79
CA SER A 153 -0.18 20.05 -21.54
C SER A 153 -1.07 18.81 -21.52
N PRO A 154 -2.28 18.87 -20.91
CA PRO A 154 -3.23 17.76 -20.92
C PRO A 154 -3.54 17.24 -22.33
N THR A 155 -3.76 18.14 -23.30
CA THR A 155 -4.02 17.77 -24.70
C THR A 155 -2.82 17.04 -25.31
N ALA A 156 -1.59 17.52 -25.06
CA ALA A 156 -0.39 16.86 -25.53
C ALA A 156 -0.22 15.47 -24.92
N ILE A 157 -0.49 15.31 -23.62
CA ILE A 157 -0.39 14.02 -22.91
C ILE A 157 -1.43 13.02 -23.43
N VAL A 158 -2.70 13.42 -23.51
CA VAL A 158 -3.79 12.54 -23.94
C VAL A 158 -3.58 12.10 -25.40
N GLY A 159 -3.16 13.02 -26.27
CA GLY A 159 -2.88 12.73 -27.68
C GLY A 159 -1.54 12.01 -27.94
N ASN A 160 -0.71 11.76 -26.92
CA ASN A 160 0.62 11.21 -27.12
C ASN A 160 0.56 9.68 -27.39
N PRO A 161 0.98 9.19 -28.58
CA PRO A 161 0.89 7.78 -28.91
C PRO A 161 1.77 6.87 -28.03
N LYS A 162 2.89 7.40 -27.50
CA LYS A 162 3.75 6.65 -26.57
C LYS A 162 3.10 6.49 -25.20
N VAL A 163 2.36 7.50 -24.73
CA VAL A 163 1.54 7.40 -23.50
C VAL A 163 0.47 6.33 -23.69
N GLN A 164 -0.27 6.36 -24.81
CA GLN A 164 -1.31 5.36 -25.10
C GLN A 164 -0.74 3.94 -25.19
N ALA A 165 0.37 3.76 -25.92
CA ALA A 165 1.02 2.47 -26.06
C ALA A 165 1.57 1.93 -24.73
N HIS A 166 2.15 2.80 -23.90
CA HIS A 166 2.69 2.39 -22.60
C HIS A 166 1.57 2.10 -21.60
N GLY A 167 0.50 2.89 -21.57
CA GLY A 167 -0.68 2.63 -20.76
C GLY A 167 -1.30 1.27 -21.08
N LYS A 168 -1.45 0.93 -22.37
CA LYS A 168 -1.83 -0.41 -22.81
C LYS A 168 -0.89 -1.48 -22.26
N LYS A 169 0.43 -1.27 -22.33
CA LYS A 169 1.43 -2.23 -21.82
C LYS A 169 1.27 -2.46 -20.31
N VAL A 170 1.10 -1.39 -19.53
CA VAL A 170 0.85 -1.44 -18.09
C VAL A 170 -0.39 -2.26 -17.78
N LEU A 171 -1.53 -1.93 -18.41
CA LEU A 171 -2.79 -2.62 -18.12
C LEU A 171 -2.81 -4.05 -18.67
N THR A 172 -2.06 -4.33 -19.74
CA THR A 172 -1.78 -5.70 -20.19
C THR A 172 -1.06 -6.51 -19.11
N SER A 173 0.01 -5.96 -18.50
CA SER A 173 0.68 -6.62 -17.36
C SER A 173 -0.25 -6.77 -16.15
N PHE A 174 -1.14 -5.81 -15.91
CA PHE A 174 -2.15 -5.89 -14.85
C PHE A 174 -3.10 -7.10 -15.02
N SER A 175 -3.36 -7.55 -16.26
CA SER A 175 -4.11 -8.80 -16.52
C SER A 175 -3.55 -9.99 -15.76
N GLU A 176 -2.22 -10.05 -15.59
CA GLU A 176 -1.57 -11.15 -14.89
C GLU A 176 -1.87 -11.12 -13.38
N ALA A 177 -2.12 -9.95 -12.80
CA ALA A 177 -2.63 -9.85 -11.42
C ALA A 177 -4.04 -10.43 -11.31
N VAL A 178 -4.93 -10.07 -12.24
CA VAL A 178 -6.33 -10.55 -12.27
C VAL A 178 -6.41 -12.07 -12.46
N LYS A 179 -5.53 -12.65 -13.28
CA LYS A 179 -5.46 -14.11 -13.48
C LYS A 179 -4.86 -14.85 -12.28
N ASN A 180 -3.98 -14.20 -11.51
CA ASN A 180 -3.19 -14.81 -10.44
C ASN A 180 -3.42 -14.12 -9.09
N LEU A 181 -4.68 -13.86 -8.71
CA LEU A 181 -5.03 -13.10 -7.50
C LEU A 181 -4.35 -13.63 -6.22
N ASP A 182 -4.24 -14.95 -6.07
CA ASP A 182 -3.61 -15.58 -4.90
C ASP A 182 -2.06 -15.62 -4.99
N SER A 183 -1.47 -15.13 -6.07
CA SER A 183 -0.03 -15.21 -6.36
C SER A 183 0.56 -13.94 -7.02
N ILE A 184 -0.13 -12.79 -6.90
CA ILE A 184 0.26 -11.51 -7.51
C ILE A 184 1.71 -11.17 -7.20
N LYS A 185 2.13 -11.33 -5.95
CA LYS A 185 3.51 -11.03 -5.53
C LYS A 185 4.55 -11.80 -6.35
N LYS A 186 4.35 -13.10 -6.55
CA LYS A 186 5.27 -13.94 -7.34
C LYS A 186 5.26 -13.53 -8.80
N CYS A 187 4.07 -13.21 -9.34
CA CYS A 187 3.88 -12.77 -10.71
C CYS A 187 4.63 -11.45 -11.01
N PHE A 188 4.61 -10.50 -10.06
CA PHE A 188 5.18 -9.16 -10.26
C PHE A 188 6.64 -9.02 -9.83
N ALA A 189 7.27 -10.04 -9.23
CA ALA A 189 8.66 -9.96 -8.78
C ALA A 189 9.65 -9.50 -9.88
N PRO A 190 9.59 -9.98 -11.15
CA PRO A 190 10.47 -9.47 -12.21
C PRO A 190 10.24 -7.99 -12.52
N LEU A 191 8.99 -7.52 -12.48
CA LEU A 191 8.66 -6.12 -12.68
C LEU A 191 9.08 -5.27 -11.49
N SER A 192 8.95 -5.77 -10.26
CA SER A 192 9.43 -5.10 -9.05
C SER A 192 10.93 -4.81 -9.14
N LYS A 193 11.72 -5.84 -9.49
CA LYS A 193 13.16 -5.71 -9.70
C LYS A 193 13.50 -4.69 -10.80
N LEU A 194 12.79 -4.73 -11.92
CA LEU A 194 12.97 -3.76 -13.01
C LEU A 194 12.72 -2.32 -12.54
N HIS A 195 11.62 -2.08 -11.82
CA HIS A 195 11.26 -0.73 -11.39
C HIS A 195 12.18 -0.20 -10.27
N CYS A 196 12.67 -1.09 -9.40
CA CYS A 196 13.64 -0.75 -8.37
C CYS A 196 15.02 -0.46 -8.94
N GLU A 197 15.62 -1.43 -9.64
CA GLU A 197 17.05 -1.42 -9.97
C GLU A 197 17.39 -0.60 -11.22
N LYS A 198 16.43 -0.43 -12.15
CA LYS A 198 16.71 0.25 -13.42
C LYS A 198 15.93 1.53 -13.61
N LEU A 199 14.65 1.54 -13.21
CA LEU A 199 13.78 2.69 -13.44
C LEU A 199 13.75 3.66 -12.26
N HIS A 200 14.17 3.21 -11.08
CA HIS A 200 14.20 3.97 -9.82
C HIS A 200 12.90 4.74 -9.56
N VAL A 201 11.76 4.08 -9.82
CA VAL A 201 10.43 4.66 -9.57
C VAL A 201 10.15 4.60 -8.08
N ASP A 202 9.88 5.73 -7.46
CA ASP A 202 9.47 5.76 -6.04
C ASP A 202 8.17 4.95 -5.86
N PRO A 203 8.11 3.99 -4.90
CA PRO A 203 6.98 3.12 -4.65
C PRO A 203 5.61 3.82 -4.50
N GLU A 204 5.59 5.05 -4.00
CA GLU A 204 4.34 5.79 -3.83
C GLU A 204 3.64 6.05 -5.18
N ASN A 205 4.40 6.18 -6.27
CA ASN A 205 3.80 6.41 -7.59
C ASN A 205 3.00 5.20 -8.10
N PHE A 206 3.25 3.98 -7.62
CA PHE A 206 2.40 2.83 -7.94
C PHE A 206 1.01 2.96 -7.33
N ARG A 207 0.92 3.54 -6.11
CA ARG A 207 -0.35 3.81 -5.44
C ARG A 207 -1.15 4.85 -6.21
N LEU A 208 -0.49 5.92 -6.66
CA LEU A 208 -1.11 6.98 -7.46
C LEU A 208 -1.67 6.44 -8.79
N LEU A 209 -0.93 5.59 -9.49
CA LEU A 209 -1.42 4.96 -10.72
C LEU A 209 -2.59 4.01 -10.45
N GLY A 210 -2.56 3.28 -9.33
CA GLY A 210 -3.70 2.48 -8.89
C GLY A 210 -4.95 3.33 -8.68
N ASP A 211 -4.80 4.48 -8.02
CA ASP A 211 -5.90 5.42 -7.77
C ASP A 211 -6.44 6.05 -9.06
N THR A 212 -5.58 6.40 -10.03
CA THR A 212 -6.06 6.88 -11.33
C THR A 212 -6.80 5.79 -12.12
N LEU A 213 -6.37 4.53 -12.03
CA LEU A 213 -7.08 3.42 -12.64
C LEU A 213 -8.49 3.25 -12.04
N ILE A 214 -8.64 3.39 -10.71
CA ILE A 214 -9.97 3.34 -10.07
C ILE A 214 -10.90 4.43 -10.60
N ILE A 215 -10.38 5.65 -10.78
CA ILE A 215 -11.16 6.76 -11.35
C ILE A 215 -11.59 6.44 -12.79
N VAL A 216 -10.71 5.88 -13.61
CA VAL A 216 -11.03 5.48 -14.99
C VAL A 216 -12.10 4.39 -14.99
N LEU A 217 -11.97 3.35 -14.18
CA LEU A 217 -12.97 2.29 -14.09
C LEU A 217 -14.33 2.83 -13.64
N ALA A 218 -14.37 3.72 -12.64
CA ALA A 218 -15.60 4.37 -12.21
C ALA A 218 -16.25 5.18 -13.34
N ALA A 219 -15.45 5.93 -14.12
CA ALA A 219 -15.94 6.75 -15.22
C ALA A 219 -16.52 5.90 -16.38
N HIS A 220 -15.88 4.78 -16.71
CA HIS A 220 -16.30 3.90 -17.81
C HIS A 220 -17.50 3.00 -17.47
N PHE A 221 -17.59 2.55 -16.21
CA PHE A 221 -18.57 1.54 -15.82
C PHE A 221 -19.74 2.07 -14.99
N GLY A 222 -19.64 3.29 -14.43
CA GLY A 222 -20.76 3.97 -13.77
C GLY A 222 -21.50 3.08 -12.77
N LYS A 223 -22.74 2.71 -13.09
CA LYS A 223 -23.59 1.86 -12.24
C LYS A 223 -23.05 0.45 -12.01
N ASP A 224 -22.25 -0.08 -12.95
CA ASP A 224 -21.60 -1.39 -12.82
C ASP A 224 -20.42 -1.35 -11.84
N PHE A 225 -19.87 -0.17 -11.56
CA PHE A 225 -18.81 0.04 -10.56
C PHE A 225 -19.41 0.34 -9.18
N THR A 226 -20.13 -0.64 -8.64
CA THR A 226 -20.79 -0.55 -7.33
C THR A 226 -19.79 -0.33 -6.19
N PRO A 227 -20.23 0.10 -4.99
CA PRO A 227 -19.34 0.25 -3.83
C PRO A 227 -18.53 -1.01 -3.49
N ASP A 228 -19.16 -2.19 -3.56
CA ASP A 228 -18.48 -3.48 -3.31
C ASP A 228 -17.45 -3.80 -4.41
N CYS A 229 -17.79 -3.51 -5.67
CA CYS A 229 -16.85 -3.64 -6.79
C CYS A 229 -15.66 -2.70 -6.60
N GLN A 230 -15.91 -1.43 -6.27
CA GLN A 230 -14.87 -0.45 -5.98
C GLN A 230 -13.98 -0.90 -4.81
N ALA A 231 -14.54 -1.44 -3.73
CA ALA A 231 -13.76 -1.94 -2.60
C ALA A 231 -12.82 -3.09 -3.02
N ALA A 232 -13.33 -4.07 -3.77
CA ALA A 232 -12.54 -5.18 -4.27
C ALA A 232 -11.42 -4.72 -5.22
N TRP A 233 -11.72 -3.77 -6.13
CA TRP A 233 -10.74 -3.19 -7.05
C TRP A 233 -9.72 -2.30 -6.35
N GLN A 234 -10.13 -1.51 -5.36
CA GLN A 234 -9.23 -0.72 -4.52
C GLN A 234 -8.23 -1.63 -3.81
N LYS A 235 -8.71 -2.71 -3.19
CA LYS A 235 -7.84 -3.74 -2.62
C LYS A 235 -6.86 -4.26 -3.66
N LEU A 236 -7.32 -4.64 -4.86
CA LEU A 236 -6.46 -5.16 -5.93
C LEU A 236 -5.34 -4.19 -6.33
N VAL A 237 -5.66 -2.93 -6.59
CA VAL A 237 -4.63 -1.95 -6.98
C VAL A 237 -3.62 -1.72 -5.85
N ARG A 238 -4.03 -1.80 -4.58
CA ARG A 238 -3.09 -1.75 -3.44
C ARG A 238 -2.20 -2.98 -3.36
N VAL A 239 -2.75 -4.19 -3.59
CA VAL A 239 -1.96 -5.43 -3.62
C VAL A 239 -0.93 -5.39 -4.75
N VAL A 240 -1.32 -4.92 -5.94
CA VAL A 240 -0.40 -4.79 -7.08
C VAL A 240 0.69 -3.75 -6.80
N ALA A 241 0.34 -2.59 -6.25
CA ALA A 241 1.32 -1.57 -5.88
C ALA A 241 2.34 -2.11 -4.85
N HIS A 242 1.87 -2.83 -3.84
CA HIS A 242 2.73 -3.48 -2.85
C HIS A 242 3.62 -4.57 -3.47
N ALA A 243 3.08 -5.38 -4.39
CA ALA A 243 3.86 -6.39 -5.10
C ALA A 243 4.97 -5.78 -5.98
N LEU A 244 4.69 -4.64 -6.63
CA LEU A 244 5.68 -3.88 -7.40
C LEU A 244 6.76 -3.23 -6.53
N ALA A 245 6.44 -2.88 -5.29
CA ALA A 245 7.39 -2.32 -4.34
C ALA A 245 8.22 -3.38 -3.57
N HIS A 246 8.01 -4.68 -3.81
CA HIS A 246 8.51 -5.71 -2.90
C HIS A 246 10.03 -5.91 -2.89
N GLU A 247 10.70 -5.70 -4.02
CA GLU A 247 12.14 -5.89 -4.18
C GLU A 247 12.94 -4.59 -3.91
N TYR A 248 12.28 -3.55 -3.41
CA TYR A 248 12.92 -2.30 -2.98
C TYR A 248 13.63 -2.50 -1.63
N HIS A 249 14.84 -1.94 -1.50
CA HIS A 249 15.72 -2.04 -0.33
C HIS A 249 16.10 -0.66 0.20
#